data_AF-A0A376SAU5-F1
#
_entry.id   AF-A0A376SAU5-F1
#
_cell.length_a   1.000
_cell.length_b   1.000
_cell.length_c   1.000
_cell.angle_alpha   90.00
_cell.angle_beta   90.00
_cell.angle_gamma   90.00
#
_symmetry.space_group_name_H-M   'P 1'
#
loop_
_entity.id
_entity.type
_entity.pdbx_description
1 polymer ?
#
loop_
_entity_poly.entity_id
_entity_poly.type
_entity_poly.pdbx_seq_one_letter_code
_entity_poly.pdbx_strand_id
1 'polypeptide(L)'
;MNGRTNGVATYRNYDFFGLVDGLDFAIQYQGKNSNRSTKKQNGDGYALSVDYNINGFGIVGAYSKSDRTNDQVADGNGSNAELWSLAAKYDANNVYAAVMYGETRNMTPGSIDTGVADREGNTIMRDQLINETQNFEAVVQYQFDFGLRPSLGYVYSKVKISKVYLDIDMLTLTV
;
A
#
# COMPACT_ATOMS: atom_id res chain seq x y z
N MET A 1 -3.30 6.51 2.40
CA MET A 1 -2.51 7.02 1.26
C MET A 1 -1.89 5.87 0.45
N ASN A 2 -2.67 4.93 -0.11
CA ASN A 2 -2.13 3.75 -0.84
C ASN A 2 -2.47 3.79 -2.35
N GLY A 3 -2.90 4.94 -2.85
CA GLY A 3 -3.40 5.10 -4.22
C GLY A 3 -3.88 6.54 -4.44
N ARG A 4 -4.64 6.76 -5.52
CA ARG A 4 -5.24 8.08 -5.82
C ARG A 4 -6.08 8.57 -4.64
N THR A 5 -5.91 9.83 -4.26
CA THR A 5 -6.61 10.42 -3.11
C THR A 5 -6.82 11.92 -3.29
N ASN A 6 -7.63 12.52 -2.41
CA ASN A 6 -8.05 13.93 -2.51
C ASN A 6 -7.35 14.80 -1.46
N GLY A 7 -7.12 16.07 -1.82
CA GLY A 7 -6.63 17.08 -0.88
C GLY A 7 -5.18 16.86 -0.45
N VAL A 8 -4.29 16.60 -1.41
CA VAL A 8 -2.87 16.39 -1.15
C VAL A 8 -2.03 17.57 -1.63
N ALA A 9 -1.02 17.90 -0.82
CA ALA A 9 0.07 18.78 -1.21
C ALA A 9 1.35 17.93 -1.22
N THR A 10 1.97 17.79 -2.38
CA THR A 10 3.15 16.93 -2.57
C THR A 10 4.31 17.78 -3.04
N TYR A 11 5.40 17.77 -2.27
CA TYR A 11 6.69 18.28 -2.70
C TYR A 11 7.54 17.12 -3.20
N ARG A 12 8.20 17.29 -4.33
CA ARG A 12 9.14 16.32 -4.92
C ARG A 12 10.42 17.04 -5.27
N ASN A 13 11.52 16.35 -5.09
CA ASN A 13 12.83 16.81 -5.49
C ASN A 13 13.56 15.66 -6.18
N TYR A 14 14.19 16.00 -7.30
CA TYR A 14 14.95 15.08 -8.13
C TYR A 14 16.44 15.35 -7.93
N ASP A 15 17.23 14.28 -8.00
CA ASP A 15 18.70 14.30 -7.86
C ASP A 15 19.20 14.99 -6.58
N PHE A 16 18.40 14.95 -5.52
CA PHE A 16 18.66 15.58 -4.21
C PHE A 16 19.26 16.98 -4.34
N PHE A 17 18.53 17.89 -5.00
CA PHE A 17 18.94 19.26 -5.29
C PHE A 17 20.16 19.38 -6.22
N GLY A 18 20.41 18.35 -7.04
CA GLY A 18 21.58 18.21 -7.90
C GLY A 18 22.84 17.74 -7.18
N LEU A 19 22.72 17.29 -5.92
CA LEU A 19 23.86 16.84 -5.12
C LEU A 19 24.14 15.34 -5.30
N VAL A 20 23.11 14.54 -5.60
CA VAL A 20 23.22 13.09 -5.75
C VAL A 20 22.37 12.65 -6.92
N ASP A 21 23.03 12.37 -8.05
CA ASP A 21 22.41 11.86 -9.26
C ASP A 21 21.64 10.55 -8.97
N GLY A 22 20.38 10.50 -9.41
CA GLY A 22 19.49 9.36 -9.26
C GLY A 22 18.84 9.21 -7.88
N LEU A 23 19.11 10.10 -6.92
CA LEU A 23 18.46 10.11 -5.60
C LEU A 23 17.29 11.10 -5.58
N ASP A 24 16.08 10.57 -5.56
CA ASP A 24 14.84 11.33 -5.52
C ASP A 24 14.19 11.21 -4.14
N PHE A 25 13.47 12.25 -3.73
CA PHE A 25 12.59 12.16 -2.57
C PHE A 25 11.29 12.92 -2.75
N ALA A 26 10.29 12.52 -1.98
CA ALA A 26 9.02 13.22 -1.88
C ALA A 26 8.55 13.32 -0.44
N ILE A 27 7.87 14.43 -0.15
CA ILE A 27 7.12 14.65 1.08
C ILE A 27 5.72 15.02 0.67
N GLN A 28 4.72 14.41 1.30
CA GLN A 28 3.32 14.65 1.01
C GLN A 28 2.56 14.92 2.30
N TYR A 29 1.71 15.94 2.28
CA TYR A 29 0.66 16.14 3.27
C TYR A 29 -0.69 15.79 2.65
N GLN A 30 -1.56 15.17 3.43
CA GLN A 30 -2.96 14.95 3.08
C GLN A 30 -3.85 15.57 4.16
N GLY A 31 -4.77 16.44 3.73
CA GLY A 31 -5.80 16.97 4.61
C GLY A 31 -6.89 15.95 4.93
N LYS A 32 -7.53 16.12 6.09
CA LYS A 32 -8.68 15.33 6.52
C LYS A 32 -9.81 15.34 5.50
N ASN A 33 -10.33 14.15 5.19
CA ASN A 33 -11.55 13.96 4.42
C ASN A 33 -12.58 13.19 5.25
N SER A 34 -13.67 13.87 5.63
CA SER A 34 -14.84 13.28 6.31
C SER A 34 -16.11 13.38 5.44
N ASN A 35 -17.27 12.95 5.97
CA ASN A 35 -18.60 13.00 5.32
C ASN A 35 -18.75 12.10 4.09
N ARG A 36 -18.26 10.86 4.20
CA ARG A 36 -18.37 9.78 3.20
C ARG A 36 -18.36 8.43 3.93
N SER A 37 -18.54 7.33 3.20
CA SER A 37 -18.40 5.97 3.75
C SER A 37 -17.13 5.85 4.60
N THR A 38 -17.24 5.30 5.81
CA THR A 38 -16.18 5.22 6.82
C THR A 38 -14.88 4.60 6.30
N LYS A 39 -14.99 3.63 5.39
CA LYS A 39 -13.86 2.98 4.68
C LYS A 39 -13.09 3.91 3.74
N LYS A 40 -13.67 5.05 3.35
CA LYS A 40 -13.09 6.06 2.44
C LYS A 40 -12.70 7.36 3.15
N GLN A 41 -12.93 7.48 4.45
CA GLN A 41 -12.51 8.64 5.24
C GLN A 41 -11.01 8.57 5.56
N ASN A 42 -10.40 9.73 5.84
CA ASN A 42 -9.05 9.83 6.39
C ASN A 42 -8.95 11.07 7.29
N GLY A 43 -8.16 11.02 8.34
CA GLY A 43 -7.69 12.19 9.08
C GLY A 43 -6.55 12.90 8.35
N ASP A 44 -5.98 13.90 9.00
CA ASP A 44 -4.78 14.56 8.49
C ASP A 44 -3.58 13.60 8.53
N GLY A 45 -2.68 13.70 7.57
CA GLY A 45 -1.56 12.77 7.48
C GLY A 45 -0.41 13.26 6.62
N TYR A 46 0.71 12.57 6.75
CA TYR A 46 1.91 12.83 5.98
C TYR A 46 2.51 11.53 5.42
N ALA A 47 3.25 11.66 4.33
CA ALA A 47 4.03 10.58 3.74
C ALA A 47 5.40 11.09 3.30
N LEU A 48 6.35 10.16 3.30
CA LEU A 48 7.74 10.34 2.91
C LEU A 48 8.10 9.21 1.95
N SER A 49 8.81 9.52 0.89
CA SER A 49 9.41 8.49 0.03
C SER A 49 10.81 8.90 -0.41
N VAL A 50 11.67 7.90 -0.58
CA VAL A 50 13.01 8.04 -1.14
C VAL A 50 13.18 6.95 -2.19
N ASP A 51 13.71 7.32 -3.35
CA ASP A 51 14.04 6.43 -4.45
C ASP A 51 15.48 6.67 -4.87
N TYR A 52 16.25 5.62 -5.08
CA TYR A 52 17.61 5.71 -5.58
C TYR A 52 17.81 4.78 -6.76
N ASN A 53 18.15 5.34 -7.92
CA ASN A 53 18.41 4.59 -9.14
C ASN A 53 19.90 4.67 -9.52
N ILE A 54 20.50 3.52 -9.79
CA ILE A 54 21.90 3.40 -10.20
C ILE A 54 22.08 2.19 -11.14
N ASN A 55 22.60 2.43 -12.34
CA ASN A 55 22.98 1.37 -13.29
C ASN A 55 21.88 0.30 -13.54
N GLY A 56 20.63 0.74 -13.74
CA GLY A 56 19.48 -0.15 -13.94
C GLY A 56 18.90 -0.74 -12.66
N PHE A 57 19.57 -0.63 -11.51
CA PHE A 57 19.00 -0.95 -10.22
C PHE A 57 18.24 0.24 -9.65
N GLY A 58 17.12 -0.02 -8.99
CA GLY A 58 16.39 0.99 -8.22
C GLY A 58 15.98 0.45 -6.86
N ILE A 59 16.07 1.27 -5.82
CA ILE A 59 15.60 0.94 -4.46
C ILE A 59 14.69 2.06 -3.97
N VAL A 60 13.50 1.71 -3.50
CA VAL A 60 12.49 2.65 -3.01
C VAL A 60 12.12 2.31 -1.58
N GLY A 61 12.04 3.33 -0.73
CA GLY A 61 11.41 3.26 0.58
C GLY A 61 10.30 4.29 0.70
N ALA A 62 9.18 3.91 1.32
CA ALA A 62 8.10 4.83 1.62
C ALA A 62 7.54 4.59 3.02
N TYR A 63 7.10 5.67 3.66
CA TYR A 63 6.39 5.66 4.93
C TYR A 63 5.22 6.63 4.87
N SER A 64 4.08 6.29 5.46
CA SER A 64 2.98 7.23 5.66
C SER A 64 2.28 6.98 6.98
N LYS A 65 1.79 8.07 7.56
CA LYS A 65 0.97 8.06 8.77
C LYS A 65 -0.14 9.08 8.63
N SER A 66 -1.35 8.68 9.01
CA SER A 66 -2.50 9.58 9.07
C SER A 66 -3.35 9.29 10.30
N ASP A 67 -3.95 10.33 10.85
CA ASP A 67 -4.99 10.18 11.85
C ASP A 67 -6.19 9.44 11.24
N ARG A 68 -6.92 8.71 12.08
CA ARG A 68 -8.20 8.10 11.76
C ARG A 68 -9.32 9.01 12.24
N THR A 69 -10.41 9.09 11.49
CA THR A 69 -11.56 9.91 11.89
C THR A 69 -12.28 9.30 13.10
N ASN A 70 -13.09 10.10 13.80
CA ASN A 70 -13.86 9.63 14.96
C ASN A 70 -14.75 8.42 14.60
N ASP A 71 -15.36 8.43 13.41
CA ASP A 71 -16.18 7.32 12.91
C ASP A 71 -15.35 6.04 12.70
N GLN A 72 -14.08 6.17 12.32
CA GLN A 72 -13.16 5.04 12.12
C GLN A 72 -12.64 4.50 13.46
N VAL A 73 -12.28 5.38 14.40
CA VAL A 73 -11.74 5.00 15.72
C VAL A 73 -12.77 4.22 16.55
N ALA A 74 -14.06 4.32 16.22
CA ALA A 74 -15.14 3.54 16.84
C ALA A 74 -14.97 2.01 16.70
N ASP A 75 -14.03 1.53 15.86
CA ASP A 75 -13.66 0.11 15.78
C ASP A 75 -12.63 -0.34 16.83
N GLY A 76 -12.06 0.58 17.61
CA GLY A 76 -11.12 0.29 18.70
C GLY A 76 -9.69 -0.05 18.26
N ASN A 77 -9.37 -0.01 16.97
CA ASN A 77 -8.03 -0.40 16.46
C ASN A 77 -6.99 0.74 16.52
N GLY A 78 -7.18 1.71 17.41
CA GLY A 78 -6.26 2.85 17.58
C GLY A 78 -6.56 4.03 16.65
N SER A 79 -5.86 5.15 16.88
CA SER A 79 -6.16 6.46 16.28
C SER A 79 -5.38 6.77 15.00
N ASN A 80 -4.44 5.92 14.60
CA ASN A 80 -3.58 6.16 13.43
C ASN A 80 -3.70 5.02 12.42
N ALA A 81 -3.62 5.36 11.15
CA ALA A 81 -3.35 4.44 10.05
C ALA A 81 -1.92 4.67 9.56
N GLU A 82 -1.16 3.58 9.39
CA GLU A 82 0.25 3.63 9.02
C GLU A 82 0.54 2.68 7.86
N LEU A 83 1.48 3.05 7.00
CA LEU A 83 2.05 2.19 5.98
C LEU A 83 3.55 2.40 5.91
N TRP A 84 4.30 1.32 5.72
CA TRP A 84 5.67 1.40 5.24
C TRP A 84 5.89 0.36 4.13
N SER A 85 6.78 0.66 3.20
CA SER A 85 7.13 -0.27 2.13
C SER A 85 8.59 -0.09 1.71
N LEU A 86 9.19 -1.19 1.27
CA LEU A 86 10.50 -1.25 0.64
C LEU A 86 10.37 -2.01 -0.67
N ALA A 87 10.99 -1.51 -1.73
CA ALA A 87 11.02 -2.16 -3.02
C ALA A 87 12.42 -2.08 -3.63
N ALA A 88 12.75 -3.09 -4.44
CA ALA A 88 13.93 -3.09 -5.27
C ALA A 88 13.56 -3.55 -6.68
N LYS A 89 14.21 -2.97 -7.68
CA LYS A 89 14.06 -3.35 -9.09
C LYS A 89 15.41 -3.45 -9.78
N TYR A 90 15.43 -4.20 -10.86
CA TYR A 90 16.45 -4.22 -11.88
C TYR A 90 15.77 -4.12 -13.24
N ASP A 91 16.16 -3.13 -14.04
CA ASP A 91 15.60 -2.84 -15.35
C ASP A 91 16.73 -2.49 -16.33
N ALA A 92 17.37 -3.54 -16.85
CA ALA A 92 18.42 -3.43 -17.86
C ALA A 92 18.62 -4.75 -18.60
N ASN A 93 19.27 -4.69 -19.77
CA ASN A 93 19.64 -5.87 -20.56
C ASN A 93 18.44 -6.78 -20.88
N ASN A 94 17.33 -6.18 -21.32
CA ASN A 94 16.07 -6.86 -21.64
C ASN A 94 15.39 -7.57 -20.47
N VAL A 95 15.90 -7.44 -19.24
CA VAL A 95 15.32 -8.05 -18.05
C VAL A 95 14.70 -6.96 -17.19
N TYR A 96 13.45 -7.19 -16.79
CA TYR A 96 12.80 -6.43 -15.74
C TYR A 96 12.49 -7.38 -14.57
N ALA A 97 13.06 -7.11 -13.41
CA ALA A 97 12.76 -7.83 -12.19
C ALA A 97 12.48 -6.83 -11.07
N ALA A 98 11.42 -7.05 -10.30
CA ALA A 98 11.09 -6.21 -9.16
C ALA A 98 10.53 -7.02 -8.00
N VAL A 99 10.82 -6.57 -6.79
CA VAL A 99 10.29 -7.12 -5.56
C VAL A 99 9.87 -5.98 -4.64
N MET A 100 8.79 -6.16 -3.90
CA MET A 100 8.29 -5.21 -2.92
C MET A 100 7.81 -5.96 -1.69
N TYR A 101 8.09 -5.39 -0.52
CA TYR A 101 7.48 -5.77 0.74
C TYR A 101 6.91 -4.52 1.40
N GLY A 102 5.72 -4.62 1.95
CA GLY A 102 5.14 -3.51 2.70
C GLY A 102 4.15 -3.97 3.74
N GLU A 103 4.05 -3.19 4.81
CA GLU A 103 3.07 -3.41 5.87
C GLU A 103 2.15 -2.21 6.01
N THR A 104 0.91 -2.49 6.35
CA THR A 104 -0.08 -1.48 6.70
C THR A 104 -0.68 -1.79 8.06
N ARG A 105 -1.02 -0.76 8.82
CA ARG A 105 -1.71 -0.87 10.11
C ARG A 105 -2.96 0.00 10.10
N ASN A 106 -4.09 -0.59 10.51
CA ASN A 106 -5.39 0.08 10.65
C ASN A 106 -5.83 0.83 9.38
N MET A 107 -5.56 0.24 8.22
CA MET A 107 -5.66 0.94 6.93
C MET A 107 -6.50 0.18 5.91
N THR A 108 -6.33 -1.15 5.85
CA THR A 108 -7.04 -2.00 4.90
C THR A 108 -8.49 -2.17 5.35
N PRO A 109 -9.50 -1.87 4.51
CA PRO A 109 -10.90 -2.01 4.89
C PRO A 109 -11.30 -3.50 4.95
N GLY A 110 -11.97 -3.88 6.03
CA GLY A 110 -12.61 -5.18 6.23
C GLY A 110 -14.07 -5.03 6.66
N SER A 111 -14.76 -6.15 6.76
CA SER A 111 -16.10 -6.25 7.35
C SER A 111 -16.10 -7.40 8.33
N ILE A 112 -16.63 -7.20 9.53
CA ILE A 112 -16.82 -8.25 10.52
C ILE A 112 -18.31 -8.50 10.76
N ASP A 113 -18.66 -9.78 10.94
CA ASP A 113 -19.96 -10.17 11.47
C ASP A 113 -20.06 -9.70 12.92
N THR A 114 -21.12 -8.93 13.23
CA THR A 114 -21.34 -8.41 14.60
C THR A 114 -21.90 -9.45 15.58
N GLY A 115 -22.28 -10.63 15.10
CA GLY A 115 -23.02 -11.64 15.86
C GLY A 115 -24.47 -11.25 16.13
N VAL A 116 -24.96 -10.17 15.53
CA VAL A 116 -26.32 -9.65 15.66
C VAL A 116 -27.03 -9.81 14.31
N ALA A 117 -28.25 -10.34 14.32
CA ALA A 117 -29.10 -10.39 13.15
C ALA A 117 -30.09 -9.21 13.12
N ASP A 118 -30.45 -8.76 11.93
CA ASP A 118 -31.56 -7.82 11.74
C ASP A 118 -32.92 -8.49 11.99
N ARG A 119 -34.02 -7.74 11.85
CA ARG A 119 -35.39 -8.25 12.06
C ARG A 119 -35.79 -9.33 11.05
N GLU A 120 -35.08 -9.45 9.95
CA GLU A 120 -35.32 -10.40 8.86
C GLU A 120 -34.42 -11.65 9.00
N GLY A 121 -33.55 -11.68 10.02
CA GLY A 121 -32.64 -12.79 10.30
C GLY A 121 -31.32 -12.70 9.55
N ASN A 122 -31.02 -11.59 8.86
CA ASN A 122 -29.74 -11.42 8.18
C ASN A 122 -28.67 -10.94 9.15
N THR A 123 -27.45 -11.48 9.02
CA THR A 123 -26.28 -11.02 9.76
C THR A 123 -25.99 -9.53 9.52
N ILE A 124 -25.84 -8.77 10.61
CA ILE A 124 -25.38 -7.38 10.55
C ILE A 124 -23.85 -7.37 10.47
N MET A 125 -23.33 -6.81 9.38
CA MET A 125 -21.90 -6.59 9.17
C MET A 125 -21.50 -5.19 9.66
N ARG A 126 -20.33 -5.05 10.31
CA ARG A 126 -19.72 -3.74 10.60
C ARG A 126 -18.42 -3.55 9.84
N ASP A 127 -18.27 -2.35 9.29
CA ASP A 127 -17.01 -1.88 8.73
C ASP A 127 -15.95 -1.80 9.84
N GLN A 128 -14.78 -2.38 9.57
CA GLN A 128 -13.62 -2.33 10.45
C GLN A 128 -12.36 -2.13 9.61
N LEU A 129 -11.35 -1.44 10.12
CA LEU A 129 -10.03 -1.44 9.50
C LEU A 129 -9.18 -2.57 10.08
N ILE A 130 -8.55 -3.34 9.20
CA ILE A 130 -7.68 -4.47 9.54
C ILE A 130 -6.47 -3.95 10.30
N ASN A 131 -6.16 -4.60 11.42
CA ASN A 131 -5.09 -4.19 12.34
C ASN A 131 -3.73 -4.16 11.66
N GLU A 132 -3.42 -5.21 10.89
CA GLU A 132 -2.12 -5.35 10.23
C GLU A 132 -2.27 -6.15 8.93
N THR A 133 -1.61 -5.71 7.88
CA THR A 133 -1.52 -6.42 6.60
C THR A 133 -0.07 -6.38 6.13
N GLN A 134 0.51 -7.52 5.81
CA GLN A 134 1.84 -7.66 5.25
C GLN A 134 1.69 -8.11 3.80
N ASN A 135 2.31 -7.39 2.86
CA ASN A 135 2.22 -7.67 1.44
C ASN A 135 3.61 -7.91 0.88
N PHE A 136 3.73 -8.93 0.04
CA PHE A 136 4.92 -9.26 -0.73
C PHE A 136 4.51 -9.41 -2.19
N GLU A 137 5.23 -8.73 -3.08
CA GLU A 137 5.03 -8.81 -4.52
C GLU A 137 6.36 -9.02 -5.21
N ALA A 138 6.40 -9.90 -6.19
CA ALA A 138 7.58 -10.13 -7.03
C ALA A 138 7.16 -10.32 -8.49
N VAL A 139 7.99 -9.83 -9.41
CA VAL A 139 7.78 -10.02 -10.84
C VAL A 139 9.11 -10.15 -11.55
N VAL A 140 9.16 -11.01 -12.56
CA VAL A 140 10.26 -11.11 -13.52
C VAL A 140 9.71 -11.17 -14.93
N GLN A 141 10.32 -10.41 -15.83
CA GLN A 141 9.94 -10.30 -17.23
C GLN A 141 11.20 -10.27 -18.10
N TYR A 142 11.07 -10.77 -19.31
CA TYR A 142 12.13 -10.70 -20.31
C TYR A 142 11.57 -10.16 -21.62
N GLN A 143 12.22 -9.16 -22.22
CA GLN A 143 11.83 -8.56 -23.49
C GLN A 143 12.64 -9.21 -24.62
N PHE A 144 11.99 -10.01 -25.46
CA PHE A 144 12.63 -10.49 -26.69
C PHE A 144 12.64 -9.41 -27.77
N ASP A 145 13.63 -9.47 -28.65
CA ASP A 145 13.80 -8.52 -29.77
C ASP A 145 12.64 -8.58 -30.78
N PHE A 146 11.95 -9.71 -30.89
CA PHE A 146 10.77 -9.88 -31.74
C PHE A 146 9.46 -9.36 -31.10
N GLY A 147 9.56 -8.72 -29.93
CA GLY A 147 8.45 -8.00 -29.27
C GLY A 147 7.74 -8.79 -28.17
N LEU A 148 7.92 -10.11 -28.07
CA LEU A 148 7.33 -10.91 -26.99
C LEU A 148 7.93 -10.56 -25.63
N ARG A 149 7.08 -10.47 -24.59
CA ARG A 149 7.49 -10.16 -23.24
C ARG A 149 6.81 -11.07 -22.22
N PRO A 150 7.30 -12.32 -22.03
CA PRO A 150 6.79 -13.16 -20.96
C PRO A 150 6.99 -12.51 -19.59
N SER A 151 6.06 -12.77 -18.67
CA SER A 151 6.03 -12.26 -17.32
C SER A 151 5.60 -13.34 -16.33
N LEU A 152 6.37 -13.50 -15.26
CA LEU A 152 6.01 -14.33 -14.11
C LEU A 152 5.90 -13.42 -12.89
N GLY A 153 4.73 -13.40 -12.26
CA GLY A 153 4.43 -12.59 -11.09
C GLY A 153 3.96 -13.45 -9.92
N TYR A 154 4.34 -13.06 -8.70
CA TYR A 154 3.88 -13.65 -7.46
C TYR A 154 3.42 -12.54 -6.51
N VAL A 155 2.26 -12.74 -5.88
CA VAL A 155 1.69 -11.84 -4.88
C VAL A 155 1.31 -12.68 -3.67
N TYR A 156 1.68 -12.20 -2.49
CA TYR A 156 1.32 -12.78 -1.21
C TYR A 156 0.87 -11.68 -0.26
N SER A 157 -0.25 -11.89 0.43
CA SER A 157 -0.78 -10.99 1.44
C SER A 157 -1.19 -11.77 2.67
N LYS A 158 -0.64 -11.35 3.81
CA LYS A 158 -0.99 -11.84 5.13
C LYS A 158 -1.77 -10.80 5.89
N VAL A 159 -2.97 -11.17 6.30
CA VAL A 159 -3.94 -10.31 6.96
C VAL A 159 -4.08 -10.77 8.42
N LYS A 160 -3.96 -9.82 9.35
CA LYS A 160 -4.17 -10.06 10.77
C LYS A 160 -5.32 -9.21 11.29
N ILE A 161 -6.35 -9.88 11.78
CA ILE A 161 -7.53 -9.27 12.41
C ILE A 161 -7.58 -9.78 13.85
N SER A 162 -7.21 -8.94 14.81
CA SER A 162 -7.08 -9.37 16.21
C SER A 162 -6.20 -10.63 16.36
N LYS A 163 -6.78 -11.78 16.77
CA LYS A 163 -6.08 -13.07 16.93
C LYS A 163 -6.18 -14.00 15.71
N VAL A 164 -6.87 -13.59 14.64
CA VAL A 164 -7.08 -14.40 13.44
C VAL A 164 -6.10 -13.98 12.35
N TYR A 165 -5.54 -14.97 11.67
CA TYR A 165 -4.66 -14.81 10.51
C TYR A 165 -5.32 -15.38 9.27
N LEU A 166 -5.20 -14.66 8.15
CA LEU A 166 -5.59 -15.13 6.83
C LEU A 166 -4.43 -14.86 5.88
N ASP A 167 -4.09 -15.87 5.09
CA ASP A 167 -3.05 -15.81 4.07
C ASP A 167 -3.70 -15.94 2.68
N ILE A 168 -3.25 -15.12 1.73
CA ILE A 168 -3.71 -15.15 0.33
C ILE A 168 -2.47 -15.08 -0.55
N ASP A 169 -2.34 -16.01 -1.49
CA ASP A 169 -1.27 -16.02 -2.49
C ASP A 169 -1.80 -16.20 -3.92
N MET A 170 -1.03 -15.71 -4.88
CA MET A 170 -1.34 -15.81 -6.30
C MET A 170 -0.06 -15.89 -7.11
N LEU A 171 0.00 -16.84 -8.04
CA LEU A 171 1.03 -16.94 -9.07
C LEU A 171 0.40 -16.66 -10.43
N THR A 172 0.97 -15.74 -11.19
CA THR A 172 0.49 -15.34 -12.51
C THR A 172 1.59 -15.54 -13.55
N LEU A 173 1.25 -16.19 -14.67
CA LEU A 173 2.09 -16.29 -15.86
C LEU A 173 1.38 -15.61 -17.04
N THR A 174 2.09 -14.75 -17.76
CA THR A 174 1.63 -14.11 -18.99
C THR A 174 2.70 -14.28 -20.06
N VAL A 175 2.29 -14.55 -21.30
CA VAL A 175 3.18 -14.80 -22.45
C VAL A 175 2.97 -13.71 -23.50
#